data_AF-A0AAJ0U8T4-F1
#
_entry.id   AF-A0AAJ0U8T4-F1
#
_cell.length_a   1.000
_cell.length_b   1.000
_cell.length_c   1.000
_cell.angle_alpha   90.00
_cell.angle_beta   90.00
_cell.angle_gamma   90.00
#
_symmetry.space_group_name_H-M   'P 1'
#
loop_
_entity.id
_entity.type
_entity.pdbx_description
1 polymer ?
#
loop_
_entity_poly.entity_id
_entity_poly.type
_entity_poly.pdbx_seq_one_letter_code
_entity_poly.pdbx_strand_id
1 'polypeptide(L)'
;MSASEQPWRIPYGVADFIKLRKRGHYYVDKTHYLPLLEQAGRFLFLIRPRRFGKSLLQSVMECYYDAVWGERFETLFADTWIKAQPTPERGQYLCLRFDFSAVSSTPAEVRESFEAHTRILLIDFLDRHAARIPADSAQAILSEPTNARRLERLISESRKLGLSLYLFIDEYDNFANNILVNAGREAYRELTHSSGFFRDFFALLKE
;
A
#
# COMPACT_ATOMS: atom_id res chain seq x y z
N MET A 1 -21.78 -17.60 -29.55
CA MET A 1 -20.75 -18.12 -28.64
C MET A 1 -21.32 -18.05 -27.24
N SER A 2 -21.49 -19.20 -26.57
CA SER A 2 -21.81 -19.20 -25.14
C SER A 2 -20.64 -18.59 -24.37
N ALA A 3 -20.88 -18.04 -23.18
CA ALA A 3 -19.84 -17.41 -22.35
C ALA A 3 -18.64 -18.34 -22.04
N SER A 4 -18.76 -19.65 -22.30
CA SER A 4 -17.73 -20.68 -22.15
C SER A 4 -16.73 -20.80 -23.32
N GLU A 5 -16.88 -20.05 -24.41
CA GLU A 5 -16.05 -20.16 -25.62
C GLU A 5 -15.08 -18.98 -25.86
N GLN A 6 -15.04 -17.98 -24.97
CA GLN A 6 -14.09 -16.88 -25.12
C GLN A 6 -12.69 -17.29 -24.62
N PRO A 7 -11.62 -17.02 -25.39
CA PRO A 7 -10.26 -17.31 -24.95
C PRO A 7 -9.94 -16.53 -23.68
N TRP A 8 -9.27 -17.20 -22.74
CA TRP A 8 -8.88 -16.61 -21.46
C TRP A 8 -7.97 -15.41 -21.70
N ARG A 9 -8.35 -14.24 -21.20
CA ARG A 9 -7.55 -13.02 -21.34
C ARG A 9 -6.42 -13.02 -20.31
N ILE A 10 -5.20 -13.25 -20.75
CA ILE A 10 -4.03 -13.20 -19.87
C ILE A 10 -3.78 -11.74 -19.45
N PRO A 11 -3.79 -11.43 -18.13
CA PRO A 11 -3.65 -10.05 -17.62
C PRO A 11 -2.19 -9.56 -17.67
N TYR A 12 -1.62 -9.42 -18.86
CA TYR A 12 -0.26 -8.90 -18.98
C TYR A 12 -0.19 -7.43 -18.56
N GLY A 13 0.62 -7.13 -17.54
CA GLY A 13 0.78 -5.77 -17.00
C GLY A 13 -0.40 -5.26 -16.17
N VAL A 14 -1.40 -6.09 -15.86
CA VAL A 14 -2.53 -5.70 -15.00
C VAL A 14 -2.22 -6.08 -13.56
N ALA A 15 -1.94 -5.06 -12.73
CA ALA A 15 -1.66 -5.22 -11.29
C ALA A 15 -2.83 -4.80 -10.38
N ASP A 16 -3.98 -4.46 -10.96
CA ASP A 16 -5.17 -3.99 -10.26
C ASP A 16 -6.21 -5.13 -10.23
N PHE A 17 -6.48 -5.64 -9.03
CA PHE A 17 -7.38 -6.78 -8.84
C PHE A 17 -8.82 -6.44 -9.24
N ILE A 18 -9.30 -5.22 -8.97
CA ILE A 18 -10.64 -4.79 -9.35
C ILE A 18 -10.78 -4.77 -10.87
N LYS A 19 -9.80 -4.19 -11.59
CA LYS A 19 -9.79 -4.20 -13.06
C LYS A 19 -9.69 -5.61 -13.62
N LEU A 20 -8.90 -6.47 -12.98
CA LEU A 20 -8.74 -7.88 -13.36
C LEU A 20 -10.10 -8.59 -13.30
N ARG A 21 -10.82 -8.47 -12.18
CA ARG A 21 -12.14 -9.09 -11.97
C ARG A 21 -13.20 -8.53 -12.90
N LYS A 22 -13.32 -7.20 -13.01
CA LYS A 22 -14.33 -6.54 -13.86
C LYS A 22 -14.21 -6.87 -15.35
N ARG A 23 -12.99 -7.09 -15.83
CA ARG A 23 -12.72 -7.37 -17.25
C ARG A 23 -12.65 -8.86 -17.57
N GLY A 24 -12.94 -9.75 -16.61
CA GLY A 24 -12.93 -11.20 -16.80
C GLY A 24 -11.57 -11.75 -17.23
N HIS A 25 -10.47 -11.17 -16.73
CA HIS A 25 -9.14 -11.70 -17.03
C HIS A 25 -8.88 -13.01 -16.28
N TYR A 26 -7.98 -13.82 -16.83
CA TYR A 26 -7.50 -15.01 -16.15
C TYR A 26 -6.84 -14.65 -14.82
N TYR A 27 -7.36 -15.20 -13.72
CA TYR A 27 -6.78 -15.06 -12.39
C TYR A 27 -6.34 -16.43 -11.88
N VAL A 28 -5.07 -16.57 -11.53
CA VAL A 28 -4.59 -17.74 -10.80
C VAL A 28 -4.81 -17.47 -9.32
N ASP A 29 -5.76 -18.18 -8.73
CA ASP A 29 -6.12 -17.99 -7.33
C ASP A 29 -5.00 -18.44 -6.38
N LYS A 30 -4.51 -17.49 -5.59
CA LYS A 30 -3.50 -17.67 -4.54
C LYS A 30 -4.00 -17.18 -3.18
N THR A 31 -5.31 -16.98 -3.04
CA THR A 31 -5.89 -16.36 -1.84
C THR A 31 -5.82 -17.26 -0.61
N HIS A 32 -5.58 -18.56 -0.77
CA HIS A 32 -5.29 -19.48 0.35
C HIS A 32 -4.00 -19.17 1.11
N TYR A 33 -3.13 -18.31 0.57
CA TYR A 33 -1.96 -17.81 1.31
C TYR A 33 -2.29 -16.66 2.25
N LEU A 34 -3.45 -16.00 2.14
CA LEU A 34 -3.80 -14.87 3.02
C LEU A 34 -3.81 -15.25 4.51
N PRO A 35 -4.43 -16.36 4.95
CA PRO A 35 -4.34 -16.80 6.35
C PRO A 35 -2.92 -17.14 6.79
N LEU A 36 -2.08 -17.64 5.87
CA LEU A 36 -0.68 -17.95 6.16
C LEU A 36 0.15 -16.66 6.35
N LEU A 37 -0.15 -15.61 5.59
CA LEU A 37 0.46 -14.29 5.77
C LEU A 37 0.05 -13.67 7.11
N GLU A 38 -1.23 -13.79 7.48
CA GLU A 38 -1.73 -13.32 8.78
C GLU A 38 -0.99 -14.00 9.95
N GLN A 39 -0.66 -15.29 9.83
CA GLN A 39 0.07 -16.05 10.84
C GLN A 39 1.58 -15.79 10.84
N ALA A 40 2.15 -15.37 9.71
CA ALA A 40 3.60 -15.21 9.57
C ALA A 40 4.17 -14.03 10.39
N GLY A 41 3.32 -13.07 10.75
CA GLY A 41 3.66 -11.96 11.65
C GLY A 41 3.14 -10.61 11.17
N ARG A 42 3.31 -9.59 12.03
CA ARG A 42 2.81 -8.24 11.77
C ARG A 42 3.66 -7.45 10.77
N PHE A 43 4.94 -7.76 10.67
CA PHE A 43 5.88 -7.11 9.76
C PHE A 43 6.43 -8.14 8.78
N LEU A 44 5.97 -8.07 7.54
CA LEU A 44 6.38 -9.00 6.47
C LEU A 44 7.25 -8.28 5.45
N PHE A 45 8.48 -8.77 5.30
CA PHE A 45 9.39 -8.29 4.26
C PHE A 45 9.43 -9.28 3.09
N LEU A 46 8.94 -8.85 1.93
CA LEU A 46 8.75 -9.71 0.75
C LEU A 46 9.80 -9.47 -0.33
N ILE A 47 11.01 -10.02 -0.16
CA ILE A 47 12.06 -9.99 -1.20
C ILE A 47 11.69 -10.91 -2.37
N ARG A 48 11.48 -10.37 -3.58
CA ARG A 48 11.21 -11.21 -4.78
C ARG A 48 11.65 -10.55 -6.10
N PRO A 49 11.91 -11.34 -7.17
CA PRO A 49 12.24 -10.84 -8.50
C PRO A 49 11.21 -9.89 -9.13
N ARG A 50 11.62 -9.18 -10.19
CA ARG A 50 10.77 -8.28 -10.97
C ARG A 50 9.65 -9.06 -11.68
N ARG A 51 8.46 -8.45 -11.83
CA ARG A 51 7.26 -9.03 -12.51
C ARG A 51 6.69 -10.32 -11.92
N PHE A 52 6.97 -10.62 -10.65
CA PHE A 52 6.43 -11.79 -9.95
C PHE A 52 5.01 -11.62 -9.36
N GLY A 53 4.26 -10.60 -9.80
CA GLY A 53 2.90 -10.35 -9.34
C GLY A 53 2.78 -9.75 -7.93
N LYS A 54 3.82 -9.07 -7.43
CA LYS A 54 3.81 -8.43 -6.10
C LYS A 54 2.72 -7.37 -5.98
N SER A 55 2.67 -6.43 -6.92
CA SER A 55 1.67 -5.36 -6.91
C SER A 55 0.25 -5.91 -7.07
N LEU A 56 0.06 -7.00 -7.84
CA LEU A 56 -1.23 -7.68 -7.91
C LEU A 56 -1.62 -8.30 -6.56
N LEU A 57 -0.68 -8.98 -5.87
CA LEU A 57 -0.93 -9.52 -4.53
C LEU A 57 -1.29 -8.41 -3.54
N GLN A 58 -0.58 -7.28 -3.55
CA GLN A 58 -0.94 -6.12 -2.73
C GLN A 58 -2.36 -5.61 -3.06
N SER A 59 -2.73 -5.51 -4.33
CA SER A 59 -4.09 -5.12 -4.72
C SER A 59 -5.16 -6.12 -4.27
N VAL A 60 -4.86 -7.43 -4.29
CA VAL A 60 -5.73 -8.47 -3.73
C VAL A 60 -5.88 -8.30 -2.22
N MET A 61 -4.77 -8.08 -1.51
CA MET A 61 -4.77 -7.86 -0.06
C MET A 61 -5.52 -6.59 0.31
N GLU A 62 -5.31 -5.48 -0.40
CA GLU A 62 -6.05 -4.23 -0.20
C GLU A 62 -7.56 -4.46 -0.38
N CYS A 63 -7.98 -5.17 -1.44
CA CYS A 63 -9.38 -5.51 -1.65
C CYS A 63 -9.98 -6.41 -0.56
N TYR A 64 -9.15 -7.19 0.13
CA TYR A 64 -9.58 -8.16 1.14
C TYR A 64 -9.62 -7.56 2.56
N TYR A 65 -8.60 -6.79 2.92
CA TYR A 65 -8.41 -6.24 4.27
C TYR A 65 -9.04 -4.87 4.46
N ASP A 66 -9.15 -4.06 3.40
CA ASP A 66 -9.69 -2.71 3.51
C ASP A 66 -11.20 -2.72 3.73
N ALA A 67 -11.64 -2.00 4.76
CA ALA A 67 -13.03 -1.87 5.14
C ALA A 67 -13.91 -1.20 4.05
N VAL A 68 -13.33 -0.38 3.17
CA VAL A 68 -14.03 0.26 2.03
C VAL A 68 -14.46 -0.76 0.99
N TRP A 69 -13.70 -1.85 0.83
CA TRP A 69 -14.01 -2.89 -0.16
C TRP A 69 -14.90 -4.02 0.40
N GLY A 70 -15.19 -4.01 1.71
CA GLY A 70 -15.93 -5.07 2.39
C GLY A 70 -17.27 -5.43 1.75
N GLU A 71 -18.06 -4.45 1.31
CA GLU A 71 -19.35 -4.67 0.64
C GLU A 71 -19.22 -5.39 -0.71
N ARG A 72 -18.04 -5.31 -1.34
CA ARG A 72 -17.77 -5.92 -2.65
C ARG A 72 -17.15 -7.30 -2.54
N PHE A 73 -16.96 -7.83 -1.33
CA PHE A 73 -16.30 -9.11 -1.08
C PHE A 73 -16.86 -10.24 -1.94
N GLU A 74 -18.19 -10.44 -1.93
CA GLU A 74 -18.84 -11.52 -2.68
C GLU A 74 -18.53 -11.44 -4.18
N THR A 75 -18.49 -10.22 -4.73
CA THR A 75 -18.24 -10.01 -6.17
C THR A 75 -16.76 -10.11 -6.53
N LEU A 76 -15.87 -9.53 -5.72
CA LEU A 76 -14.43 -9.49 -6.00
C LEU A 76 -13.79 -10.86 -5.82
N PHE A 77 -14.22 -11.61 -4.82
CA PHE A 77 -13.64 -12.90 -4.44
C PHE A 77 -14.49 -14.10 -4.91
N ALA A 78 -15.52 -13.88 -5.75
CA ALA A 78 -16.24 -14.97 -6.39
C ALA A 78 -15.27 -16.00 -7.02
N ASP A 79 -15.54 -17.28 -6.81
CA ASP A 79 -14.74 -18.39 -7.32
C ASP A 79 -13.28 -18.42 -6.83
N THR A 80 -12.98 -17.79 -5.69
CA THR A 80 -11.69 -17.91 -5.00
C THR A 80 -11.80 -18.72 -3.72
N TRP A 81 -10.68 -19.28 -3.27
CA TRP A 81 -10.58 -20.06 -2.05
C TRP A 81 -10.96 -19.24 -0.81
N ILE A 82 -10.49 -17.99 -0.71
CA ILE A 82 -10.75 -17.14 0.47
C ILE A 82 -12.22 -16.75 0.60
N LYS A 83 -12.99 -16.81 -0.49
CA LYS A 83 -14.45 -16.64 -0.40
C LYS A 83 -15.12 -17.79 0.32
N ALA A 84 -14.62 -19.01 0.13
CA ALA A 84 -15.12 -20.18 0.85
C ALA A 84 -14.60 -20.23 2.29
N GLN A 85 -13.43 -19.67 2.57
CA GLN A 85 -12.79 -19.67 3.89
C GLN A 85 -12.31 -18.26 4.29
N PRO A 86 -13.23 -17.31 4.56
CA PRO A 86 -12.84 -15.98 4.99
C PRO A 86 -12.22 -16.03 6.40
N THR A 87 -11.25 -15.14 6.62
CA THR A 87 -10.58 -14.91 7.89
C THR A 87 -11.25 -13.77 8.65
N PRO A 88 -11.11 -13.71 10.00
CA PRO A 88 -11.61 -12.59 10.79
C PRO A 88 -11.03 -11.23 10.39
N GLU A 89 -9.84 -11.21 9.78
CA GLU A 89 -9.12 -10.01 9.33
C GLU A 89 -9.76 -9.31 8.12
N ARG A 90 -10.73 -9.97 7.46
CA ARG A 90 -11.42 -9.44 6.29
C ARG A 90 -12.12 -8.10 6.61
N GLY A 91 -11.78 -7.07 5.85
CA GLY A 91 -12.42 -5.75 5.93
C GLY A 91 -12.24 -5.03 7.28
N GLN A 92 -11.24 -5.40 8.07
CA GLN A 92 -11.02 -4.83 9.42
C GLN A 92 -10.12 -3.59 9.43
N TYR A 93 -9.49 -3.25 8.30
CA TYR A 93 -8.42 -2.26 8.24
C TYR A 93 -8.75 -1.06 7.36
N LEU A 94 -8.04 0.04 7.57
CA LEU A 94 -7.86 1.08 6.54
C LEU A 94 -6.50 0.85 5.88
N CYS A 95 -6.51 0.53 4.58
CA CYS A 95 -5.26 0.22 3.89
C CYS A 95 -4.60 1.49 3.36
N LEU A 96 -3.37 1.73 3.80
CA LEU A 96 -2.52 2.81 3.30
C LEU A 96 -1.41 2.21 2.44
N ARG A 97 -1.23 2.72 1.23
CA ARG A 97 -0.19 2.26 0.31
C ARG A 97 0.79 3.38 0.00
N PHE A 98 2.04 3.17 0.35
CA PHE A 98 3.16 3.98 -0.08
C PHE A 98 3.87 3.29 -1.25
N ASP A 99 3.88 3.94 -2.41
CA ASP A 99 4.68 3.54 -3.57
C ASP A 99 5.65 4.67 -3.86
N PHE A 100 6.95 4.44 -3.63
CA PHE A 100 7.97 5.47 -3.74
C PHE A 100 8.65 5.51 -5.13
N SER A 101 8.07 4.85 -6.13
CA SER A 101 8.58 4.87 -7.51
C SER A 101 8.61 6.27 -8.16
N ALA A 102 7.75 7.18 -7.71
CA ALA A 102 7.65 8.55 -8.23
C ALA A 102 8.54 9.57 -7.50
N VAL A 103 9.28 9.16 -6.46
CA VAL A 103 10.18 10.05 -5.73
C VAL A 103 11.44 10.33 -6.56
N SER A 104 11.77 11.62 -6.72
CA SER A 104 12.98 12.06 -7.42
C SER A 104 14.22 11.43 -6.79
N SER A 105 15.10 10.91 -7.65
CA SER A 105 16.40 10.37 -7.26
C SER A 105 17.51 11.43 -7.34
N THR A 106 17.17 12.70 -7.52
CA THR A 106 18.11 13.82 -7.47
C THR A 106 18.34 14.21 -6.01
N PRO A 107 19.58 14.19 -5.47
CA PRO A 107 19.84 14.49 -4.06
C PRO A 107 19.29 15.85 -3.59
N ALA A 108 19.32 16.87 -4.45
CA ALA A 108 18.80 18.20 -4.11
C ALA A 108 17.27 18.26 -4.00
N GLU A 109 16.55 17.36 -4.67
CA GLU A 109 15.08 17.39 -4.79
C GLU A 109 14.39 16.27 -4.01
N VAL A 110 15.12 15.22 -3.62
CA VAL A 110 14.56 14.00 -3.03
C VAL A 110 13.66 14.28 -1.83
N ARG A 111 14.03 15.26 -0.99
CA ARG A 111 13.24 15.64 0.19
C ARG A 111 11.92 16.27 -0.18
N GLU A 112 11.95 17.25 -1.08
CA GLU A 112 10.74 17.93 -1.55
C GLU A 112 9.83 16.97 -2.31
N SER A 113 10.40 16.15 -3.19
CA SER A 113 9.67 15.15 -3.95
C SER A 113 9.02 14.10 -3.05
N PHE A 114 9.73 13.61 -2.03
CA PHE A 114 9.18 12.71 -1.02
C PHE A 114 8.04 13.38 -0.23
N GLU A 115 8.23 14.63 0.20
CA GLU A 115 7.22 15.38 0.95
C GLU A 115 5.95 15.61 0.11
N ALA A 116 6.11 16.02 -1.15
CA ALA A 116 4.99 16.24 -2.06
C ALA A 116 4.25 14.94 -2.40
N HIS A 117 4.98 13.90 -2.81
CA HIS A 117 4.39 12.63 -3.24
C HIS A 117 3.66 11.91 -2.10
N THR A 118 4.30 11.79 -0.94
CA THR A 118 3.68 11.12 0.21
C THR A 118 2.46 11.89 0.73
N ARG A 119 2.45 13.23 0.62
CA ARG A 119 1.27 14.04 0.95
C ARG A 119 0.09 13.73 0.02
N ILE A 120 0.33 13.54 -1.28
CA ILE A 120 -0.71 13.13 -2.23
C ILE A 120 -1.29 11.78 -1.82
N LEU A 121 -0.43 10.80 -1.51
CA LEU A 121 -0.88 9.47 -1.08
C LEU A 121 -1.71 9.50 0.22
N LEU A 122 -1.35 10.39 1.15
CA LEU A 122 -2.12 10.61 2.39
C LEU A 122 -3.48 11.26 2.10
N ILE A 123 -3.56 12.22 1.18
CA ILE A 123 -4.83 12.83 0.78
C ILE A 123 -5.74 11.77 0.15
N ASP A 124 -5.24 11.01 -0.83
CA ASP A 124 -5.99 9.93 -1.48
C ASP A 124 -6.50 8.88 -0.47
N PHE A 125 -5.68 8.59 0.55
CA PHE A 125 -6.08 7.72 1.66
C PHE A 125 -7.22 8.33 2.48
N LEU A 126 -7.12 9.60 2.89
CA LEU A 126 -8.15 10.26 3.68
C LEU A 126 -9.47 10.35 2.91
N ASP A 127 -9.41 10.70 1.63
CA ASP A 127 -10.59 10.79 0.76
C ASP A 127 -11.29 9.43 0.62
N ARG A 128 -10.53 8.36 0.41
CA ARG A 128 -11.07 6.99 0.31
C ARG A 128 -11.76 6.55 1.60
N HIS A 129 -11.27 7.00 2.74
CA HIS A 129 -11.75 6.60 4.07
C HIS A 129 -12.60 7.68 4.76
N ALA A 130 -13.08 8.69 4.03
CA ALA A 130 -13.83 9.83 4.59
C ALA A 130 -15.11 9.42 5.36
N ALA A 131 -15.69 8.26 5.05
CA ALA A 131 -16.82 7.71 5.80
C ALA A 131 -16.45 7.20 7.21
N ARG A 132 -15.16 6.97 7.47
CA ARG A 132 -14.64 6.42 8.74
C ARG A 132 -13.72 7.39 9.47
N ILE A 133 -13.08 8.31 8.75
CA ILE A 133 -12.22 9.36 9.29
C ILE A 133 -13.00 10.68 9.23
N PRO A 134 -13.41 11.26 10.38
CA PRO A 134 -14.09 12.55 10.41
C PRO A 134 -13.29 13.67 9.74
N ALA A 135 -14.00 14.64 9.16
CA ALA A 135 -13.38 15.77 8.46
C ALA A 135 -12.39 16.55 9.35
N ASP A 136 -12.73 16.75 10.63
CA ASP A 136 -11.86 17.45 11.58
C ASP A 136 -10.55 16.67 11.83
N SER A 137 -10.61 15.34 11.95
CA SER A 137 -9.41 14.49 12.07
C SER A 137 -8.58 14.54 10.79
N ALA A 138 -9.21 14.46 9.62
CA ALA A 138 -8.52 14.59 8.34
C ALA A 138 -7.83 15.96 8.18
N GLN A 139 -8.50 17.05 8.59
CA GLN A 139 -7.92 18.39 8.59
C GLN A 139 -6.74 18.50 9.57
N ALA A 140 -6.88 17.93 10.77
CA ALA A 140 -5.80 17.90 11.76
C ALA A 140 -4.59 17.11 11.27
N ILE A 141 -4.80 16.01 10.54
CA ILE A 141 -3.72 15.25 9.89
C ILE A 141 -3.02 16.10 8.84
N LEU A 142 -3.77 16.78 7.96
CA LEU A 142 -3.19 17.52 6.85
C LEU A 142 -2.52 18.85 7.25
N SER A 143 -2.89 19.42 8.40
CA SER A 143 -2.31 20.66 8.92
C SER A 143 -0.91 20.47 9.52
N GLU A 144 -0.51 19.25 9.84
CA GLU A 144 0.84 18.95 10.30
C GLU A 144 1.87 19.32 9.22
N PRO A 145 3.06 19.82 9.61
CA PRO A 145 3.98 20.46 8.67
C PRO A 145 4.73 19.47 7.76
N THR A 146 5.03 18.27 8.26
CA THR A 146 5.85 17.26 7.57
C THR A 146 5.10 15.94 7.49
N ASN A 147 5.41 15.09 6.51
CA ASN A 147 4.75 13.79 6.39
C ASN A 147 5.01 12.85 7.56
N ALA A 148 6.16 12.96 8.23
CA ALA A 148 6.39 12.25 9.48
C ALA A 148 5.35 12.66 10.54
N ARG A 149 5.12 13.97 10.73
CA ARG A 149 4.08 14.46 11.64
C ARG A 149 2.66 14.13 11.19
N ARG A 150 2.37 14.16 9.87
CA ARG A 150 1.07 13.73 9.33
C ARG A 150 0.81 12.25 9.63
N LEU A 151 1.81 11.39 9.46
CA LEU A 151 1.70 9.96 9.76
C LEU A 151 1.55 9.70 11.27
N GLU A 152 2.34 10.37 12.11
CA GLU A 152 2.20 10.32 13.56
C GLU A 152 0.78 10.74 14.01
N ARG A 153 0.27 11.85 13.46
CA ARG A 153 -1.10 12.31 13.70
C ARG A 153 -2.13 11.30 13.21
N LEU A 154 -1.96 10.73 12.01
CA LEU A 154 -2.85 9.70 11.48
C LEU A 154 -2.92 8.48 12.40
N ILE A 155 -1.78 8.00 12.91
CA ILE A 155 -1.72 6.90 13.88
C ILE A 155 -2.45 7.29 15.18
N SER A 156 -2.23 8.52 15.68
CA SER A 156 -2.90 9.02 16.88
C SER A 156 -4.43 9.10 16.71
N GLU A 157 -4.91 9.69 15.62
CA GLU A 157 -6.34 9.81 15.32
C GLU A 157 -6.98 8.44 15.09
N SER A 158 -6.30 7.53 14.38
CA SER A 158 -6.79 6.16 14.17
C SER A 158 -6.97 5.42 15.50
N ARG A 159 -6.00 5.52 16.42
CA ARG A 159 -6.10 4.94 17.77
C ARG A 159 -7.30 5.52 18.55
N LYS A 160 -7.54 6.84 18.50
CA LYS A 160 -8.70 7.47 19.16
C LYS A 160 -10.04 6.97 18.61
N LEU A 161 -10.10 6.73 17.31
CA LEU A 161 -11.30 6.26 16.61
C LEU A 161 -11.48 4.74 16.67
N GLY A 162 -10.52 4.00 17.25
CA GLY A 162 -10.55 2.54 17.28
C GLY A 162 -10.33 1.89 15.90
N LEU A 163 -9.67 2.61 14.98
CA LEU A 163 -9.40 2.16 13.62
C LEU A 163 -8.01 1.53 13.52
N SER A 164 -7.94 0.39 12.83
CA SER A 164 -6.67 -0.30 12.55
C SER A 164 -6.16 0.04 11.16
N LEU A 165 -4.87 0.35 11.05
CA LEU A 165 -4.21 0.64 9.77
C LEU A 165 -3.49 -0.62 9.26
N TYR A 166 -3.55 -0.87 7.95
CA TYR A 166 -2.72 -1.86 7.27
C TYR A 166 -1.84 -1.15 6.25
N LEU A 167 -0.52 -1.26 6.40
CA LEU A 167 0.42 -0.52 5.57
C LEU A 167 1.07 -1.40 4.51
N PHE A 168 0.95 -0.98 3.26
CA PHE A 168 1.71 -1.49 2.13
C PHE A 168 2.82 -0.50 1.76
N ILE A 169 4.04 -0.99 1.63
CA ILE A 169 5.17 -0.19 1.16
C ILE A 169 5.79 -0.90 -0.03
N ASP A 170 5.83 -0.22 -1.18
CA ASP A 170 6.46 -0.69 -2.42
C ASP A 170 7.55 0.30 -2.86
N GLU A 171 8.57 -0.22 -3.53
CA GLU A 171 9.70 0.56 -4.08
C GLU A 171 10.38 1.50 -3.05
N TYR A 172 10.40 1.11 -1.77
CA TYR A 172 10.86 1.94 -0.63
C TYR A 172 12.29 2.44 -0.75
N ASP A 173 13.17 1.68 -1.41
CA ASP A 173 14.58 1.97 -1.60
C ASP A 173 14.90 2.44 -3.01
N ASN A 174 13.92 2.51 -3.93
CA ASN A 174 14.16 2.81 -5.35
C ASN A 174 14.96 4.10 -5.55
N PHE A 175 14.52 5.20 -4.95
CA PHE A 175 15.20 6.48 -5.09
C PHE A 175 16.57 6.49 -4.38
N ALA A 176 16.69 5.81 -3.24
CA ALA A 176 17.95 5.69 -2.51
C ALA A 176 18.99 4.88 -3.30
N ASN A 177 18.58 3.79 -3.93
CA ASN A 177 19.40 2.97 -4.81
C ASN A 177 19.86 3.77 -6.05
N ASN A 178 18.98 4.55 -6.65
CA ASN A 178 19.34 5.42 -7.78
C ASN A 178 20.34 6.52 -7.36
N ILE A 179 20.20 7.10 -6.18
CA ILE A 179 21.18 8.04 -5.62
C ILE A 179 22.53 7.37 -5.41
N LEU A 180 22.55 6.15 -4.86
CA LEU A 180 23.78 5.39 -4.66
C LEU A 180 24.52 5.14 -5.99
N VAL A 181 23.78 4.80 -7.04
CA VAL A 181 24.34 4.52 -8.38
C VAL A 181 24.83 5.81 -9.06
N ASN A 182 24.07 6.90 -9.00
CA ASN A 182 24.33 8.10 -9.80
C ASN A 182 25.15 9.18 -9.09
N ALA A 183 24.97 9.33 -7.77
CA ALA A 183 25.60 10.37 -6.95
C ALA A 183 26.63 9.80 -5.94
N GLY A 184 26.70 8.48 -5.80
CA GLY A 184 27.72 7.80 -4.99
C GLY A 184 27.36 7.63 -3.52
N ARG A 185 28.32 7.08 -2.77
CA ARG A 185 28.13 6.61 -1.38
C ARG A 185 27.92 7.74 -0.36
N GLU A 186 28.48 8.92 -0.59
CA GLU A 186 28.36 10.06 0.32
C GLU A 186 26.93 10.61 0.32
N ALA A 187 26.39 10.94 -0.86
CA ALA A 187 25.00 11.37 -1.01
C ALA A 187 23.99 10.34 -0.47
N TYR A 188 24.25 9.04 -0.70
CA TYR A 188 23.43 7.96 -0.12
C TYR A 188 23.48 7.94 1.42
N ARG A 189 24.66 8.15 2.03
CA ARG A 189 24.82 8.17 3.49
C ARG A 189 24.16 9.38 4.12
N GLU A 190 24.25 10.55 3.48
CA GLU A 190 23.56 11.76 3.95
C GLU A 190 22.04 11.57 4.00
N LEU A 191 21.48 10.84 3.04
CA LEU A 191 20.06 10.50 3.00
C LEU A 191 19.64 9.47 4.07
N THR A 192 20.46 8.43 4.29
CA THR A 192 20.06 7.24 5.06
C THR A 192 20.59 7.18 6.50
N HIS A 193 21.69 7.86 6.84
CA HIS A 193 22.37 7.72 8.14
C HIS A 193 22.37 8.98 9.03
N SER A 194 22.35 10.19 8.46
CA SER A 194 22.37 11.45 9.22
C SER A 194 20.98 12.06 9.38
N SER A 195 20.30 11.86 10.53
CA SER A 195 19.06 12.59 10.93
C SER A 195 18.08 12.93 9.79
N GLY A 196 17.95 12.01 8.83
CA GLY A 196 17.34 12.30 7.55
C GLY A 196 15.84 12.14 7.65
N PHE A 197 15.09 13.00 6.94
CA PHE A 197 13.63 12.95 6.88
C PHE A 197 13.10 11.52 6.57
N PHE A 198 13.86 10.76 5.78
CA PHE A 198 13.53 9.39 5.41
C PHE A 198 13.59 8.42 6.61
N ARG A 199 14.65 8.49 7.42
CA ARG A 199 14.77 7.63 8.60
C ARG A 199 13.69 7.95 9.63
N ASP A 200 13.42 9.25 9.84
CA ASP A 200 12.43 9.70 10.82
C ASP A 200 11.01 9.25 10.41
N PHE A 201 10.69 9.29 9.12
CA PHE A 201 9.43 8.76 8.60
C PHE A 201 9.26 7.25 8.85
N PHE A 202 10.28 6.44 8.53
CA PHE A 202 10.21 4.98 8.72
C PHE A 202 10.34 4.54 10.17
N ALA A 203 10.90 5.37 11.06
CA ALA A 203 10.95 5.08 12.49
C ALA A 203 9.54 4.98 13.11
N LEU A 204 8.60 5.79 12.62
CA LEU A 204 7.20 5.77 13.04
C LEU A 204 6.47 4.46 12.67
N LEU A 205 6.98 3.72 11.69
CA LEU A 205 6.38 2.47 11.21
C LEU A 205 6.74 1.26 12.07
N LYS A 206 7.58 1.44 13.08
CA LYS A 206 7.98 0.38 14.03
C LYS A 206 7.06 0.28 15.25
N GLU A 207 6.14 1.24 15.42
CA GLU A 207 5.14 1.30 16.48
C GLU A 207 3.80 0.69 16.08
#